data_AF-A0A346MWZ3-F1
#
_entry.id   AF-A0A346MWZ3-F1
#
_cell.length_a   1.000
_cell.length_b   1.000
_cell.length_c   1.000
_cell.angle_alpha   90.00
_cell.angle_beta   90.00
_cell.angle_gamma   90.00
#
_symmetry.space_group_name_H-M   'P 1'
#
loop_
_entity.id
_entity.type
_entity.pdbx_description
1 polymer ?
#
loop_
_entity_poly.entity_id
_entity_poly.type
_entity_poly.pdbx_seq_one_letter_code
_entity_poly.pdbx_strand_id
1 'polypeptide(L)'
;MDETAALASCQELNRFAKADPGAGAPVLARVIAICQQLYDGEPDLHLLKRLRRLQDLMQDWTSQDGWRLYGQGPIVLRGELVETIAEIEDAICASVELPLGLQRHPGRGGAYRAY
;
A
#
# COMPACT_ATOMS: atom_id res chain seq x y z
N MET A 1 -6.28 5.74 -13.30
CA MET A 1 -5.60 6.90 -12.69
C MET A 1 -4.24 7.08 -13.39
N ASP A 2 -3.70 8.30 -13.51
CA ASP A 2 -2.37 8.52 -14.11
C ASP A 2 -1.26 8.04 -13.16
N GLU A 3 -0.21 7.38 -13.67
CA GLU A 3 0.92 6.86 -12.87
C GLU A 3 1.54 7.97 -12.00
N THR A 4 1.67 9.16 -12.57
CA THR A 4 2.22 10.34 -11.88
C THR A 4 1.38 10.73 -10.66
N ALA A 5 0.06 10.56 -10.73
CA ALA A 5 -0.86 10.84 -9.62
C ALA A 5 -0.81 9.76 -8.53
N ALA A 6 -0.57 8.50 -8.91
CA ALA A 6 -0.38 7.39 -7.99
C ALA A 6 0.93 7.54 -7.20
N LEU A 7 2.01 7.90 -7.88
CA LEU A 7 3.31 8.16 -7.26
C LEU A 7 3.26 9.39 -6.34
N ALA A 8 2.60 10.48 -6.76
CA ALA A 8 2.39 11.65 -5.91
C ALA A 8 1.61 11.31 -4.63
N SER A 9 0.63 10.41 -4.74
CA SER A 9 -0.15 9.87 -3.62
C SER A 9 0.72 9.07 -2.64
N CYS A 10 1.59 8.19 -3.13
CA CYS A 10 2.56 7.46 -2.30
C CYS A 10 3.56 8.40 -1.60
N GLN A 11 4.05 9.43 -2.30
CA GLN A 11 4.93 10.44 -1.72
C GLN A 11 4.26 11.23 -0.58
N GLU A 12 2.98 11.58 -0.74
CA GLU A 12 2.19 12.25 0.29
C GLU A 12 2.01 11.34 1.53
N LEU A 13 1.72 10.04 1.34
CA LEU A 13 1.67 9.05 2.42
C LEU A 13 3.01 8.93 3.16
N ASN A 14 4.12 8.92 2.43
CA ASN A 14 5.47 8.84 3.00
C ASN A 14 5.80 10.09 3.84
N ARG A 15 5.29 11.27 3.43
CA ARG A 15 5.42 12.50 4.21
C ARG A 15 4.72 12.41 5.56
N PHE A 16 3.53 11.82 5.62
CA PHE A 16 2.81 11.59 6.89
C PHE A 16 3.53 10.59 7.79
N ALA A 17 4.09 9.52 7.23
CA ALA A 17 4.87 8.53 8.00
C ALA A 17 6.18 9.12 8.54
N LYS A 18 6.70 10.20 7.91
CA LYS A 18 7.90 10.91 8.38
C LYS A 18 7.61 12.07 9.33
N ALA A 19 6.35 12.53 9.44
CA ALA A 19 5.93 13.56 10.37
C ALA A 19 5.87 13.02 11.81
N ASP A 20 5.75 13.91 12.81
CA ASP A 20 5.59 13.48 14.19
C ASP A 20 4.29 12.68 14.42
N PRO A 21 4.33 11.63 15.25
CA PRO A 21 3.13 10.90 15.65
C PRO A 21 2.17 11.82 16.41
N GLY A 22 0.86 11.57 16.30
CA GLY A 22 -0.15 12.42 16.93
C GLY A 22 -0.63 13.60 16.08
N ALA A 23 -0.37 13.59 14.76
CA ALA A 23 -0.87 14.61 13.83
C ALA A 23 -2.41 14.69 13.75
N GLY A 24 -3.11 13.70 14.32
CA GLY A 24 -4.55 13.72 14.57
C GLY A 24 -5.44 13.33 13.39
N ALA A 25 -6.74 13.46 13.61
CA ALA A 25 -7.80 13.09 12.67
C ALA A 25 -7.70 13.68 11.24
N PRO A 26 -7.22 14.93 10.99
CA PRO A 26 -7.16 15.44 9.63
C PRO A 26 -6.14 14.69 8.75
N VAL A 27 -5.04 14.19 9.34
CA VAL A 27 -4.07 13.37 8.60
C VAL A 27 -4.67 12.01 8.26
N LEU A 28 -5.37 11.38 9.20
CA LEU A 28 -6.04 10.10 8.96
C LEU A 28 -7.10 10.22 7.86
N ALA A 29 -7.92 11.27 7.88
CA ALA A 29 -8.92 11.52 6.84
C ALA A 29 -8.27 11.67 5.46
N ARG A 30 -7.11 12.34 5.38
CA ARG A 30 -6.37 12.51 4.14
C ARG A 30 -5.79 11.18 3.65
N VAL A 31 -5.21 10.37 4.53
CA VAL A 31 -4.71 9.02 4.20
C VAL A 31 -5.83 8.15 3.64
N ILE A 32 -7.02 8.14 4.26
CA ILE A 32 -8.17 7.37 3.81
C ILE A 32 -8.58 7.80 2.39
N ALA A 33 -8.65 9.12 2.14
CA ALA A 33 -8.98 9.64 0.82
C ALA A 33 -7.97 9.21 -0.24
N ILE A 34 -6.66 9.25 0.07
CA ILE A 34 -5.61 8.77 -0.82
C ILE A 34 -5.77 7.27 -1.10
N CYS A 35 -5.99 6.46 -0.06
CA CYS A 35 -6.19 5.02 -0.22
C CYS A 35 -7.39 4.71 -1.12
N GLN A 36 -8.50 5.45 -0.98
CA GLN A 36 -9.67 5.30 -1.84
C GLN A 36 -9.37 5.69 -3.29
N GLN A 37 -8.63 6.78 -3.52
CA GLN A 37 -8.22 7.19 -4.86
C GLN A 37 -7.32 6.16 -5.55
N LEU A 38 -6.37 5.57 -4.80
CA LEU A 38 -5.52 4.50 -5.30
C LEU A 38 -6.34 3.26 -5.70
N TYR A 39 -7.29 2.84 -4.85
CA TYR A 39 -8.14 1.68 -5.12
C TYR A 39 -9.14 1.92 -6.26
N ASP A 40 -9.73 3.11 -6.36
CA ASP A 40 -10.64 3.45 -7.47
C ASP A 40 -9.90 3.46 -8.82
N GLY A 41 -8.62 3.86 -8.80
CA GLY A 41 -7.75 3.83 -9.97
C GLY A 41 -7.39 2.42 -10.45
N GLU A 42 -7.14 1.49 -9.51
CA GLU A 42 -6.67 0.13 -9.75
C GLU A 42 -7.33 -0.84 -8.73
N PRO A 43 -8.54 -1.36 -9.00
CA PRO A 43 -9.28 -2.18 -8.04
C PRO A 43 -8.69 -3.59 -7.94
N ASP A 44 -7.67 -3.74 -7.09
CA ASP A 44 -7.01 -5.02 -6.79
C ASP A 44 -7.22 -5.45 -5.33
N LEU A 45 -7.42 -6.75 -5.12
CA LEU A 45 -7.68 -7.34 -3.80
C LEU A 45 -6.42 -7.35 -2.90
N HIS A 46 -5.23 -7.48 -3.49
CA HIS A 46 -3.97 -7.41 -2.74
C HIS A 46 -3.66 -5.98 -2.35
N LEU A 47 -3.86 -5.03 -3.26
CA LEU A 47 -3.78 -3.60 -3.01
C LEU A 47 -4.75 -3.20 -1.90
N LEU A 48 -6.01 -3.63 -1.94
CA LEU A 48 -7.00 -3.33 -0.91
C LEU A 48 -6.55 -3.78 0.49
N LYS A 49 -5.95 -4.99 0.61
CA LYS A 49 -5.42 -5.49 1.89
C LYS A 49 -4.29 -4.61 2.41
N ARG A 50 -3.37 -4.21 1.53
CA ARG A 50 -2.24 -3.32 1.88
C ARG A 50 -2.73 -1.93 2.28
N LEU A 51 -3.65 -1.34 1.53
CA LEU A 51 -4.27 -0.06 1.83
C LEU A 51 -5.03 -0.09 3.17
N ARG A 52 -5.68 -1.22 3.49
CA ARG A 52 -6.37 -1.39 4.77
C ARG A 52 -5.38 -1.51 5.94
N ARG A 53 -4.28 -2.24 5.76
CA ARG A 53 -3.18 -2.30 6.72
C ARG A 53 -2.57 -0.92 6.94
N LEU A 54 -2.36 -0.15 5.87
CA LEU A 54 -1.83 1.22 5.95
C LEU A 54 -2.75 2.14 6.77
N GLN A 55 -4.07 2.05 6.56
CA GLN A 55 -5.05 2.84 7.31
C GLN A 55 -5.04 2.50 8.81
N ASP A 56 -4.94 1.21 9.16
CA ASP A 56 -4.84 0.74 10.54
C ASP A 56 -3.58 1.30 11.22
N LEU A 57 -2.42 1.12 10.58
CA LEU A 57 -1.14 1.66 11.05
C LEU A 57 -1.16 3.19 11.17
N MET A 58 -1.82 3.90 10.23
CA MET A 58 -1.96 5.36 10.28
C MET A 58 -2.93 5.82 11.37
N GLN A 59 -3.94 5.01 11.69
CA GLN A 59 -4.82 5.30 12.82
C GLN A 59 -4.04 5.23 14.13
N ASP A 60 -3.19 4.21 14.31
CA ASP A 60 -2.31 4.12 15.46
C ASP A 60 -1.23 5.22 15.49
N TRP A 61 -0.75 5.64 14.32
CA TRP A 61 0.26 6.72 14.20
C TRP A 61 -0.29 8.10 14.52
N THR A 62 -1.55 8.35 14.14
CA THR A 62 -2.25 9.62 14.41
C THR A 62 -2.80 9.69 15.82
N SER A 63 -2.89 8.56 16.52
CA SER A 63 -3.24 8.48 17.92
C SER A 63 -2.04 8.76 18.82
N GLN A 64 -2.25 9.56 19.87
CA GLN A 64 -1.17 10.03 20.74
C GLN A 64 -0.48 8.89 21.52
N ASP A 65 -1.18 7.76 21.71
CA ASP A 65 -0.70 6.57 22.41
C ASP A 65 -0.74 5.28 21.56
N GLY A 66 -1.15 5.34 20.28
CA GLY A 66 -1.31 4.13 19.45
C GLY A 66 -0.01 3.37 19.21
N TRP A 67 1.12 4.09 19.11
CA TRP A 67 2.46 3.50 19.04
C TRP A 67 2.83 2.64 20.26
N ARG A 68 2.16 2.77 21.42
CA ARG A 68 2.44 1.94 22.60
C ARG A 68 2.09 0.47 22.39
N LEU A 69 1.15 0.17 21.49
CA LEU A 69 0.79 -1.22 21.13
C LEU A 69 1.95 -1.98 20.50
N TYR A 70 2.93 -1.26 19.94
CA TYR A 70 4.09 -1.82 19.24
C TYR A 70 5.34 -1.96 20.13
N GLY A 71 5.24 -1.64 21.43
CA GLY A 71 6.19 -2.03 22.47
C GLY A 71 7.57 -1.35 22.47
N GLN A 72 8.04 -0.78 21.34
CA GLN A 72 9.38 -0.20 21.20
C GLN A 72 9.39 1.29 20.80
N GLY A 73 8.25 1.98 20.95
CA GLY A 73 8.12 3.39 20.61
C GLY A 73 7.69 3.63 19.16
N PRO A 74 7.52 4.90 18.76
CA PRO A 74 6.97 5.26 17.44
C PRO A 74 7.85 4.78 16.27
N ILE A 75 9.13 4.46 16.50
CA ILE A 75 10.03 4.06 15.42
C ILE A 75 9.63 2.74 14.74
N VAL A 76 9.07 1.79 15.48
CA VAL A 76 8.63 0.50 14.91
C VAL A 76 7.39 0.69 14.05
N LEU A 77 6.40 1.43 14.56
CA LEU A 77 5.19 1.78 13.81
C LEU A 77 5.53 2.57 12.54
N ARG A 78 6.50 3.48 12.63
CA ARG A 78 7.03 4.21 11.47
C ARG A 78 7.70 3.29 10.45
N GLY A 79 8.47 2.30 10.90
CA GLY A 79 9.08 1.29 10.03
C GLY A 79 8.03 0.52 9.23
N GLU A 80 7.01 -0.02 9.93
CA GLU A 80 5.89 -0.74 9.33
C GLU A 80 5.10 0.12 8.33
N LEU A 81 4.90 1.40 8.65
CA LEU A 81 4.25 2.37 7.74
C LEU A 81 5.05 2.55 6.46
N VAL A 82 6.36 2.81 6.57
CA VAL A 82 7.23 3.04 5.41
C VAL A 82 7.33 1.78 4.55
N GLU A 83 7.43 0.61 5.16
CA GLU A 83 7.46 -0.68 4.44
C GLU A 83 6.14 -0.91 3.69
N THR A 84 4.99 -0.71 4.36
CA THR A 84 3.67 -0.88 3.73
C THR A 84 3.47 0.11 2.57
N ILE A 85 3.94 1.36 2.69
CA ILE A 85 3.87 2.35 1.60
C ILE A 85 4.75 1.90 0.42
N ALA A 86 5.95 1.39 0.69
CA ALA A 86 6.83 0.87 -0.36
C ALA A 86 6.21 -0.33 -1.10
N GLU A 87 5.54 -1.24 -0.38
CA GLU A 87 4.81 -2.36 -1.01
C GLU A 87 3.63 -1.89 -1.89
N ILE A 88 2.98 -0.78 -1.53
CA ILE A 88 1.90 -0.19 -2.33
C ILE A 88 2.49 0.46 -3.60
N GLU A 89 3.59 1.20 -3.47
CA GLU A 89 4.30 1.80 -4.59
C GLU A 89 4.80 0.73 -5.57
N ASP A 90 5.40 -0.35 -5.07
CA ASP A 90 5.84 -1.49 -5.88
C ASP A 90 4.67 -2.17 -6.62
N ALA A 91 3.52 -2.35 -5.96
CA ALA A 91 2.33 -2.93 -6.60
C ALA A 91 1.80 -2.08 -7.76
N ILE A 92 1.81 -0.76 -7.58
CA ILE A 92 1.37 0.20 -8.60
C ILE A 92 2.36 0.19 -9.77
N CYS A 93 3.67 0.22 -9.50
CA CYS A 93 4.70 0.13 -10.54
C CYS A 93 4.68 -1.21 -11.29
N ALA A 94 4.54 -2.33 -10.59
CA ALA A 94 4.50 -3.66 -11.19
C ALA A 94 3.26 -3.87 -12.09
N SER A 95 2.17 -3.14 -11.84
CA SER A 95 0.98 -3.16 -12.68
C SER A 95 1.18 -2.42 -14.02
N VAL A 96 2.13 -1.48 -14.08
CA VAL A 96 2.51 -0.75 -15.30
C VAL A 96 3.44 -1.57 -16.21
N GLU A 97 4.26 -2.47 -15.67
CA GLU A 97 5.23 -3.27 -16.43
C GLU A 97 4.62 -4.42 -17.26
N LEU A 98 3.30 -4.44 -17.49
CA LEU A 98 2.67 -5.37 -18.42
C LEU A 98 2.07 -4.69 -19.67
N PRO A 99 2.91 -4.22 -20.61
CA PRO A 99 2.52 -4.22 -22.01
C PRO A 99 2.55 -5.68 -22.51
N LEU A 100 1.39 -6.17 -22.96
CA LEU A 100 1.20 -7.30 -23.88
C LEU A 100 2.32 -8.36 -23.98
N GLY A 101 2.07 -9.60 -23.53
CA GLY A 101 2.61 -10.75 -24.27
C GLY A 101 2.96 -12.05 -23.55
N LEU A 102 2.86 -12.18 -22.22
CA LEU A 102 3.18 -13.46 -21.57
C LEU A 102 2.39 -13.67 -20.28
N GLN A 103 1.11 -13.98 -20.46
CA GLN A 103 0.33 -14.68 -19.46
C GLN A 103 1.02 -16.03 -19.21
N ARG A 104 1.90 -16.12 -18.19
CA ARG A 104 2.39 -17.41 -17.68
C ARG A 104 1.19 -18.14 -17.13
N HIS A 105 0.55 -18.94 -17.97
CA HIS A 105 -0.35 -20.00 -17.56
C HIS A 105 0.39 -20.91 -16.57
N PRO A 106 0.00 -21.01 -15.29
CA PRO A 106 0.41 -22.14 -14.49
C PRO A 106 -0.47 -23.33 -14.86
N GLY A 107 0.11 -24.30 -15.56
CA GLY A 107 -0.41 -25.67 -15.57
C GLY A 107 -1.50 -25.99 -16.59
N ARG A 108 -1.10 -26.45 -17.78
CA ARG A 108 -1.75 -27.56 -18.49
C ARG A 108 -0.79 -28.17 -19.51
N GLY A 109 0.31 -28.72 -19.02
CA GLY A 109 1.06 -29.76 -19.73
C GLY A 109 0.26 -31.06 -19.67
N GLY A 110 -0.87 -31.08 -20.38
CA GLY A 110 -1.67 -32.27 -20.59
C GLY A 110 -0.84 -33.31 -21.34
N ALA A 111 -0.93 -34.54 -20.86
CA ALA A 111 -0.38 -35.73 -21.47
C ALA A 111 -0.68 -35.80 -22.97
N TYR A 112 0.38 -35.89 -23.78
CA TYR A 112 0.28 -36.52 -25.09
C TYR A 112 1.07 -37.83 -25.06
N ARG A 113 0.29 -38.89 -24.93
CA ARG A 113 0.62 -40.28 -25.23
C ARG A 113 0.88 -40.37 -26.74
N ALA A 114 2.04 -40.84 -27.15
CA ALA A 114 2.27 -41.31 -28.52
C ALA A 114 2.50 -42.83 -28.45
N TYR A 115 1.76 -43.53 -29.31
CA TYR A 115 1.80 -44.97 -29.54
C TYR A 115 3.09 -45.41 -30.21
#